data_AF-A0A525IPB0-F1
#
_entry.id   AF-A0A525IPB0-F1
#
_cell.length_a   1.000
_cell.length_b   1.000
_cell.length_c   1.000
_cell.angle_alpha   90.00
_cell.angle_beta   90.00
_cell.angle_gamma   90.00
#
_symmetry.space_group_name_H-M   'P 1'
#
loop_
_entity.id
_entity.type
_entity.pdbx_description
1 polymer ?
#
loop_
_entity_poly.entity_id
_entity_poly.type
_entity_poly.pdbx_seq_one_letter_code
_entity_poly.pdbx_strand_id
1 'polypeptide(L)'
;MSIATSPSKITITAVAALISWSVFCLGGIGNVAAQSLSDDENGRYTLSPVPDGVIRLDTRTGAVSTCSNAGAGWACYAVPDERAALDAEIGRLQAENEASRKELEKLKAELAARGPTVTGKIDEPLPKTDSLKKPEPKVAEGERKIEIPLPSDRDMDRVMSFLEQAWRRLVEMANRMQKDFSGKI
;
A
#
# COMPACT_ATOMS: atom_id res chain seq x y z
N MET A 1 67.64 33.45 -75.53
CA MET A 1 66.26 33.72 -76.02
C MET A 1 65.38 33.70 -74.76
N SER A 2 65.20 34.80 -74.03
CA SER A 2 64.26 35.92 -74.32
C SER A 2 62.82 35.40 -74.32
N ILE A 3 61.80 35.84 -73.55
CA ILE A 3 61.42 37.08 -72.83
C ILE A 3 60.13 36.71 -72.02
N ALA A 4 59.94 37.04 -70.73
CA ALA A 4 59.04 38.08 -70.14
C ALA A 4 58.28 37.43 -68.94
N THR A 5 58.20 37.91 -67.67
CA THR A 5 57.54 39.11 -67.07
C THR A 5 56.05 39.23 -67.46
N SER A 6 55.00 39.42 -66.63
CA SER A 6 54.75 39.79 -65.22
C SER A 6 53.20 39.65 -64.98
N PRO A 7 52.49 40.29 -64.01
CA PRO A 7 51.92 39.69 -62.80
C PRO A 7 50.38 39.90 -62.67
N SER A 8 49.85 39.97 -61.42
CA SER A 8 48.53 40.49 -60.98
C SER A 8 47.44 39.42 -60.73
N LYS A 9 46.76 39.29 -59.58
CA LYS A 9 46.58 40.16 -58.39
C LYS A 9 46.35 39.31 -57.14
N ILE A 10 46.91 39.76 -56.02
CA ILE A 10 46.49 39.42 -54.67
C ILE A 10 45.17 40.14 -54.40
N THR A 11 44.13 39.41 -54.01
CA THR A 11 43.04 39.99 -53.20
C THR A 11 42.69 38.99 -52.09
N ILE A 12 43.09 39.36 -50.89
CA ILE A 12 42.64 38.80 -49.62
C ILE A 12 41.22 39.30 -49.39
N THR A 13 40.23 38.40 -49.30
CA THR A 13 39.01 38.66 -48.53
C THR A 13 38.60 37.36 -47.84
N ALA A 14 38.81 37.34 -46.52
CA ALA A 14 38.22 36.37 -45.62
C ALA A 14 36.71 36.59 -45.54
N VAL A 15 35.91 35.55 -45.81
CA VAL A 15 34.64 35.31 -45.11
C VAL A 15 34.43 33.79 -45.06
N ALA A 16 34.27 33.27 -43.85
CA ALA A 16 33.95 31.90 -43.55
C ALA A 16 32.56 31.50 -44.06
N ALA A 17 32.41 30.30 -44.62
CA ALA A 17 31.21 29.46 -44.46
C ALA A 17 31.47 28.06 -45.04
N LEU A 18 31.43 27.08 -44.15
CA LEU A 18 31.51 25.65 -44.40
C LEU A 18 30.27 25.16 -45.17
N ILE A 19 30.41 24.67 -46.42
CA ILE A 19 29.38 23.82 -47.04
C ILE A 19 30.01 22.82 -48.01
N SER A 20 30.28 21.60 -47.54
CA SER A 20 30.28 20.39 -48.37
C SER A 20 30.27 19.14 -47.49
N TRP A 21 29.10 18.52 -47.31
CA TRP A 21 28.79 17.25 -47.95
C TRP A 21 27.39 16.74 -47.61
N SER A 22 26.82 16.04 -48.60
CA SER A 22 25.83 14.97 -48.50
C SER A 22 24.45 15.28 -47.88
N VAL A 23 23.49 15.47 -48.79
CA VAL A 23 22.17 14.81 -48.83
C VAL A 23 21.39 14.75 -47.51
N PHE A 24 20.43 15.65 -47.44
CA PHE A 24 19.29 15.70 -46.53
C PHE A 24 18.36 14.49 -46.75
N CYS A 25 18.29 13.57 -45.77
CA CYS A 25 17.11 12.74 -45.55
C CYS A 25 16.62 12.95 -44.12
N LEU A 26 15.42 13.53 -44.04
CA LEU A 26 14.59 13.73 -42.85
C LEU A 26 14.37 12.44 -42.06
N GLY A 27 14.49 12.55 -40.74
CA GLY A 27 13.49 12.04 -39.79
C GLY A 27 13.47 10.56 -39.49
N GLY A 28 13.83 10.19 -38.25
CA GLY A 28 13.45 8.91 -37.68
C GLY A 28 14.30 8.48 -36.48
N ILE A 29 14.12 9.12 -35.33
CA ILE A 29 14.43 8.47 -34.06
C ILE A 29 13.34 7.39 -33.91
N GLY A 30 13.66 6.16 -34.32
CA GLY A 30 12.74 5.05 -34.21
C GLY A 30 12.42 4.79 -32.75
N ASN A 31 11.18 5.09 -32.34
CA ASN A 31 10.57 4.46 -31.19
C ASN A 31 10.73 2.94 -31.36
N VAL A 32 11.39 2.28 -30.42
CA VAL A 32 11.21 0.84 -30.24
C VAL A 32 9.81 0.65 -29.68
N ALA A 33 8.81 0.68 -30.55
CA ALA A 33 7.50 0.16 -30.24
C ALA A 33 7.69 -1.34 -29.98
N ALA A 34 7.27 -1.79 -28.80
CA ALA A 34 7.16 -3.20 -28.49
C ALA A 34 6.37 -3.85 -29.62
N GLN A 35 7.05 -4.64 -30.45
CA GLN A 35 6.39 -5.43 -31.47
C GLN A 35 5.57 -6.48 -30.73
N SER A 36 4.25 -6.31 -30.73
CA SER A 36 3.32 -7.39 -30.39
C SER A 36 3.70 -8.58 -31.28
N LEU A 37 4.22 -9.64 -30.67
CA LEU A 37 4.41 -10.92 -31.34
C LEU A 37 3.05 -11.29 -31.94
N SER A 38 2.99 -11.30 -33.27
CA SER A 38 1.79 -11.55 -34.04
C SER A 38 1.31 -12.96 -33.72
N ASP A 39 0.09 -13.08 -33.22
CA ASP A 39 -0.53 -14.36 -32.95
C ASP A 39 -1.44 -14.74 -34.12
N ASP A 40 -1.25 -15.96 -34.63
CA ASP A 40 -1.76 -16.47 -35.91
C ASP A 40 -3.30 -16.72 -35.90
N GLU A 41 -3.97 -16.52 -34.76
CA GLU A 41 -5.41 -16.77 -34.55
C GLU A 41 -6.23 -15.47 -34.53
N ASN A 42 -6.07 -14.60 -35.54
CA ASN A 42 -6.95 -13.44 -35.77
C ASN A 42 -7.12 -12.52 -34.55
N GLY A 43 -6.02 -12.24 -33.83
CA GLY A 43 -6.02 -11.33 -32.67
C GLY A 43 -6.79 -11.85 -31.45
N ARG A 44 -7.13 -13.15 -31.40
CA ARG A 44 -7.80 -13.76 -30.24
C ARG A 44 -6.97 -13.68 -28.98
N TYR A 45 -5.65 -13.77 -29.09
CA TYR A 45 -4.76 -13.83 -27.95
C TYR A 45 -4.04 -12.50 -27.75
N THR A 46 -4.04 -12.00 -26.52
CA THR A 46 -3.28 -10.82 -26.11
C THR A 46 -2.08 -11.28 -25.29
N LEU A 47 -0.89 -10.83 -25.68
CA LEU A 47 0.38 -11.17 -25.03
C LEU A 47 0.88 -9.97 -24.20
N SER A 48 1.22 -10.22 -22.94
CA SER A 48 1.80 -9.22 -22.02
C SER A 48 3.16 -9.70 -21.49
N PRO A 49 4.24 -8.91 -21.62
CA PRO A 49 5.56 -9.33 -21.16
C PRO A 49 5.65 -9.36 -19.62
N VAL A 50 6.35 -10.36 -19.08
CA VAL A 50 6.71 -10.49 -17.66
C VAL A 50 8.18 -10.89 -17.52
N PRO A 51 8.82 -10.72 -16.34
CA PRO A 51 10.26 -10.99 -16.20
C PRO A 51 10.70 -12.38 -16.67
N ASP A 52 9.87 -13.40 -16.44
CA ASP A 52 10.19 -14.81 -16.73
C ASP A 52 9.54 -15.33 -18.03
N GLY A 53 8.99 -14.44 -18.88
CA GLY A 53 8.35 -14.83 -20.13
C GLY A 53 7.21 -13.90 -20.57
N VAL A 54 6.09 -14.48 -20.97
CA VAL A 54 4.92 -13.76 -21.50
C VAL A 54 3.64 -14.35 -20.93
N ILE A 55 2.71 -13.50 -20.49
CA ILE A 55 1.36 -13.89 -20.14
C ILE A 55 0.48 -13.81 -21.38
N ARG A 56 -0.21 -14.90 -21.72
CA ARG A 56 -1.19 -14.97 -22.81
C ARG A 56 -2.60 -14.97 -22.26
N LEU A 57 -3.41 -14.00 -22.68
CA LEU A 57 -4.84 -13.92 -22.40
C LEU A 57 -5.64 -14.31 -23.64
N ASP A 58 -6.51 -15.31 -23.52
CA ASP A 58 -7.51 -15.62 -24.54
C ASP A 58 -8.73 -14.70 -24.37
N THR A 59 -8.94 -13.78 -25.32
CA THR A 59 -10.02 -12.78 -25.26
C THR A 59 -11.42 -13.38 -25.41
N ARG A 60 -11.55 -14.63 -25.87
CA ARG A 60 -12.86 -15.31 -26.00
C ARG A 60 -13.27 -16.05 -24.73
N THR A 61 -12.31 -16.70 -24.08
CA THR A 61 -12.58 -17.56 -22.91
C THR A 61 -12.20 -16.90 -21.59
N GLY A 62 -11.37 -15.86 -21.63
CA GLY A 62 -10.77 -15.26 -20.44
C GLY A 62 -9.65 -16.09 -19.83
N ALA A 63 -9.25 -17.21 -20.45
CA ALA A 63 -8.19 -18.06 -19.93
C ALA A 63 -6.83 -17.37 -20.00
N VAL A 64 -6.05 -17.48 -18.92
CA VAL A 64 -4.71 -16.94 -18.80
C VAL A 64 -3.70 -18.08 -18.81
N SER A 65 -2.65 -17.95 -19.61
CA SER A 65 -1.53 -18.89 -19.66
C SER A 65 -0.20 -18.17 -19.43
N THR A 66 0.70 -18.79 -18.67
CA THR A 66 2.10 -18.38 -18.53
C THR A 66 2.93 -19.08 -19.60
N CYS A 67 3.49 -18.30 -20.51
CA CYS A 67 4.36 -18.77 -21.57
C CYS A 67 5.82 -18.47 -21.23
N SER A 68 6.68 -19.48 -21.26
CA SER A 68 8.12 -19.33 -21.05
C SER A 68 8.88 -20.14 -22.10
N ASN A 69 10.13 -19.75 -22.35
CA ASN A 69 11.03 -20.48 -23.24
C ASN A 69 12.09 -21.21 -22.40
N ALA A 70 11.95 -22.53 -22.29
CA ALA A 70 12.87 -23.39 -21.52
C ALA A 70 14.07 -23.89 -22.35
N GLY A 71 14.43 -23.20 -23.43
CA GLY A 71 15.55 -23.55 -24.31
C GLY A 71 15.22 -24.56 -25.41
N ALA A 72 14.12 -25.31 -25.29
CA ALA A 72 13.59 -26.22 -26.32
C ALA A 72 12.46 -25.62 -27.17
N GLY A 73 12.12 -24.34 -26.94
CA GLY A 73 11.01 -23.64 -27.57
C GLY A 73 10.08 -22.98 -26.54
N TRP A 74 9.07 -22.27 -27.04
CA TRP A 74 8.03 -21.64 -26.23
C TRP A 74 6.99 -22.68 -25.80
N ALA A 75 6.72 -22.73 -24.50
CA ALA A 75 5.64 -23.52 -23.93
C ALA A 75 4.74 -22.62 -23.08
N CYS A 76 3.43 -22.75 -23.26
CA CYS A 76 2.42 -22.04 -22.47
C CYS A 76 1.70 -23.02 -21.55
N TYR A 77 1.70 -22.72 -20.26
CA TYR A 77 0.99 -23.49 -19.23
C TYR A 77 -0.23 -22.70 -18.77
N ALA A 78 -1.38 -23.36 -18.62
CA ALA A 78 -2.54 -22.71 -18.04
C ALA A 78 -2.22 -22.28 -16.61
N VAL A 79 -2.52 -21.02 -16.27
CA VAL A 79 -2.42 -20.58 -14.88
C VAL A 79 -3.49 -21.34 -14.10
N PRO A 80 -3.13 -22.07 -13.01
CA PRO A 80 -4.11 -22.78 -12.21
C PRO A 80 -5.21 -21.82 -11.76
N ASP A 81 -6.47 -22.19 -12.00
CA ASP A 81 -7.60 -21.36 -11.63
C ASP A 81 -7.74 -21.36 -10.10
N GLU A 82 -7.20 -20.33 -9.45
CA GLU A 82 -7.33 -20.14 -8.00
C GLU A 82 -8.79 -19.99 -7.54
N ARG A 83 -9.75 -19.81 -8.48
CA ARG A 83 -11.17 -19.64 -8.19
C ARG A 83 -11.74 -20.74 -7.32
N ALA A 84 -11.43 -22.01 -7.56
CA ALA A 84 -11.97 -23.09 -6.73
C ALA A 84 -11.49 -23.03 -5.27
N ALA A 85 -10.23 -22.65 -5.06
CA ALA A 85 -9.67 -22.48 -3.71
C ALA A 85 -10.26 -21.23 -3.02
N LEU A 86 -10.43 -20.14 -3.76
CA LEU A 86 -11.05 -18.92 -3.27
C LEU A 86 -12.54 -19.10 -2.96
N ASP A 87 -13.29 -19.82 -3.81
CA ASP A 87 -14.70 -20.13 -3.59
C ASP A 87 -14.89 -21.02 -2.35
N ALA A 88 -13.97 -21.96 -2.11
CA ALA A 88 -13.98 -22.77 -0.89
C ALA A 88 -13.74 -21.90 0.37
N GLU A 89 -12.79 -20.96 0.33
CA GLU A 89 -12.53 -20.05 1.44
C GLU A 89 -13.67 -19.05 1.66
N ILE A 90 -14.28 -18.54 0.59
CA ILE A 90 -15.49 -17.71 0.65
C ILE A 90 -16.62 -18.47 1.34
N GLY A 91 -16.86 -19.73 0.97
CA GLY A 91 -17.86 -20.58 1.62
C GLY A 91 -17.58 -20.78 3.11
N ARG A 92 -16.31 -21.03 3.48
CA ARG A 92 -15.89 -21.15 4.88
C ARG A 92 -16.16 -19.86 5.68
N LEU A 93 -15.75 -18.71 5.14
CA LEU A 93 -15.93 -17.40 5.78
C LEU A 93 -17.40 -17.00 5.91
N GLN A 94 -18.24 -17.35 4.93
CA GLN A 94 -19.68 -17.13 5.02
C GLN A 94 -20.30 -17.95 6.14
N ALA A 95 -19.94 -19.23 6.27
CA ALA A 95 -20.42 -20.08 7.35
C ALA A 95 -20.01 -19.57 8.75
N GLU A 96 -18.75 -19.12 8.90
CA GLU A 96 -18.25 -18.55 10.15
C GLU A 96 -18.97 -17.25 10.54
N ASN A 97 -19.25 -16.39 9.55
CA ASN A 97 -20.03 -15.16 9.77
C ASN A 97 -21.45 -15.46 10.20
N GLU A 98 -22.13 -16.43 9.57
CA GLU A 98 -23.47 -16.84 9.96
C GLU A 98 -23.50 -17.42 11.38
N ALA A 99 -22.52 -18.26 11.72
CA ALA A 99 -22.38 -18.82 13.06
C ALA A 99 -22.18 -17.71 14.11
N SER A 100 -21.25 -16.77 13.85
CA SER A 100 -20.98 -15.63 14.74
C SER A 100 -22.21 -14.75 14.93
N ARG A 101 -22.96 -14.48 13.86
CA ARG A 101 -24.22 -13.72 13.93
C ARG A 101 -25.26 -14.43 14.80
N LYS A 102 -25.41 -15.75 14.66
CA LYS A 102 -26.31 -16.54 15.51
C LYS A 102 -25.91 -16.48 16.98
N GLU A 103 -24.61 -16.57 17.28
CA GLU A 103 -24.10 -16.44 18.64
C GLU A 103 -24.36 -15.06 19.22
N LEU A 104 -24.14 -14.00 18.45
CA LEU A 104 -24.46 -12.63 18.86
C LEU A 104 -25.96 -12.46 19.16
N GLU A 105 -26.84 -12.97 18.31
CA GLU A 105 -28.28 -12.89 18.56
C GLU A 105 -28.70 -13.68 19.80
N LYS A 106 -28.08 -14.84 20.04
CA LYS A 106 -28.29 -15.62 21.28
C LYS A 106 -27.84 -14.83 22.52
N LEU A 107 -26.62 -14.28 22.52
CA LEU A 107 -26.08 -13.50 23.64
C LEU A 107 -26.92 -12.24 23.90
N LYS A 108 -27.36 -11.54 22.84
CA LYS A 108 -28.28 -10.41 22.98
C LYS A 108 -29.61 -10.82 23.60
N ALA A 109 -30.18 -11.96 23.20
CA ALA A 109 -31.40 -12.48 23.80
C ALA A 109 -31.21 -12.84 25.28
N GLU A 110 -30.08 -13.45 25.65
CA GLU A 110 -29.72 -13.72 27.05
C GLU A 110 -29.56 -12.44 27.87
N LEU A 111 -28.92 -11.42 27.32
CA LEU A 111 -28.78 -10.11 27.97
C LEU A 111 -30.13 -9.39 28.11
N ALA A 112 -30.99 -9.44 27.09
CA ALA A 112 -32.33 -8.88 27.15
C ALA A 112 -33.20 -9.59 28.20
N ALA A 113 -33.10 -10.92 28.30
CA ALA A 113 -33.80 -11.71 29.31
C ALA A 113 -33.27 -11.44 30.74
N ARG A 114 -32.00 -11.07 30.87
CA ARG A 114 -31.38 -10.74 32.16
C ARG A 114 -31.74 -9.34 32.68
N GLY A 115 -32.43 -8.52 31.87
CA GLY A 115 -32.90 -7.18 32.21
C GLY A 115 -31.78 -6.13 32.40
N PRO A 116 -32.09 -4.83 32.43
CA PRO A 116 -31.10 -3.79 32.68
C PRO A 116 -30.65 -3.83 34.15
N THR A 117 -29.53 -4.49 34.45
CA THR A 117 -28.99 -4.55 35.82
C THR A 117 -28.35 -3.25 36.33
N VAL A 118 -28.57 -2.10 35.68
CA VAL A 118 -28.21 -0.78 36.22
C VAL A 118 -29.23 0.28 35.80
N THR A 119 -30.45 0.18 36.30
CA THR A 119 -31.40 1.31 36.35
C THR A 119 -31.92 1.43 37.78
N GLY A 120 -31.14 2.07 38.64
CA GLY A 120 -31.56 2.34 40.02
C GLY A 120 -30.38 2.66 40.92
N LYS A 121 -29.91 3.92 40.87
CA LYS A 121 -29.17 4.65 41.94
C LYS A 121 -28.50 5.92 41.37
N ILE A 122 -29.25 6.81 40.71
CA ILE A 122 -28.76 8.19 40.50
C ILE A 122 -29.79 9.26 40.86
N ASP A 123 -31.08 8.92 40.96
CA ASP A 123 -32.11 9.85 41.42
C ASP A 123 -32.60 9.50 42.82
N GLU A 124 -31.83 9.86 43.85
CA GLU A 124 -32.37 10.04 45.20
C GLU A 124 -31.66 11.26 45.84
N PRO A 125 -32.36 12.39 46.06
CA PRO A 125 -31.75 13.58 46.64
C PRO A 125 -31.37 13.32 48.10
N LEU A 126 -30.07 13.41 48.40
CA LEU A 126 -29.50 13.27 49.74
C LEU A 126 -30.30 14.06 50.81
N PRO A 127 -30.81 13.41 51.88
CA PRO A 127 -31.12 14.13 53.10
C PRO A 127 -29.81 14.47 53.82
N LYS A 128 -29.51 15.76 53.91
CA LYS A 128 -28.53 16.29 54.86
C LYS A 128 -29.03 15.98 56.27
N THR A 129 -28.38 15.07 56.99
CA THR A 129 -28.33 15.17 58.46
C THR A 129 -27.07 14.51 59.01
N ASP A 130 -26.17 15.40 59.41
CA ASP A 130 -25.17 15.33 60.45
C ASP A 130 -25.45 14.33 61.58
N SER A 131 -24.49 13.44 61.88
CA SER A 131 -24.10 13.11 63.27
C SER A 131 -22.87 12.19 63.33
N LEU A 132 -21.80 12.79 63.84
CA LEU A 132 -20.62 12.17 64.44
C LEU A 132 -20.95 11.06 65.47
N LYS A 133 -20.51 9.80 65.24
CA LYS A 133 -19.77 8.97 66.23
C LYS A 133 -19.35 7.61 65.65
N LYS A 134 -18.06 7.27 65.78
CA LYS A 134 -17.48 5.90 65.66
C LYS A 134 -17.97 5.04 66.85
N PRO A 135 -18.15 3.70 66.73
CA PRO A 135 -17.02 2.76 66.80
C PRO A 135 -17.17 1.50 65.89
N GLU A 136 -16.05 0.99 65.38
CA GLU A 136 -15.90 -0.41 64.88
C GLU A 136 -15.83 -1.37 66.11
N PRO A 137 -15.91 -2.73 66.02
CA PRO A 137 -15.74 -3.62 64.85
C PRO A 137 -16.63 -4.90 64.79
N LYS A 138 -16.41 -5.69 63.72
CA LYS A 138 -16.73 -7.12 63.47
C LYS A 138 -18.08 -7.42 62.78
N VAL A 139 -18.01 -7.97 61.56
CA VAL A 139 -18.33 -9.39 61.22
C VAL A 139 -18.19 -9.59 59.70
N ALA A 140 -17.48 -10.66 59.34
CA ALA A 140 -17.53 -11.54 58.16
C ALA A 140 -17.97 -11.04 56.77
N GLU A 141 -17.07 -11.30 55.79
CA GLU A 141 -17.30 -12.11 54.59
C GLU A 141 -18.54 -11.84 53.71
N GLY A 142 -18.27 -11.37 52.48
CA GLY A 142 -19.16 -11.53 51.34
C GLY A 142 -19.15 -10.34 50.38
N GLU A 143 -18.93 -10.62 49.11
CA GLU A 143 -19.32 -9.77 47.95
C GLU A 143 -18.30 -8.73 47.42
N ARG A 144 -17.34 -9.26 46.65
CA ARG A 144 -16.92 -8.81 45.30
C ARG A 144 -16.99 -7.29 45.02
N LYS A 145 -16.07 -6.54 45.63
CA LYS A 145 -15.71 -5.20 45.17
C LYS A 145 -14.84 -5.33 43.91
N ILE A 146 -15.44 -5.20 42.72
CA ILE A 146 -14.69 -4.96 41.48
C ILE A 146 -14.23 -3.51 41.55
N GLU A 147 -13.14 -3.27 42.28
CA GLU A 147 -12.35 -2.05 42.09
C GLU A 147 -11.63 -2.23 40.76
N ILE A 148 -12.05 -1.49 39.74
CA ILE A 148 -11.22 -1.25 38.55
C ILE A 148 -10.05 -0.41 39.06
N PRO A 149 -8.84 -0.97 39.18
CA PRO A 149 -7.69 -0.17 39.60
C PRO A 149 -7.43 0.79 38.44
N LEU A 150 -7.62 2.09 38.68
CA LEU A 150 -7.06 3.10 37.79
C LEU A 150 -5.56 2.81 37.69
N PRO A 151 -5.00 2.68 36.46
CA PRO A 151 -3.58 2.48 36.27
C PRO A 151 -2.83 3.52 37.10
N SER A 152 -1.88 3.07 37.91
CA SER A 152 -1.23 3.94 38.87
C SER A 152 -0.50 5.07 38.13
N ASP A 153 -0.49 6.28 38.68
CA ASP A 153 0.12 7.47 38.03
C ASP A 153 1.58 7.21 37.58
N ARG A 154 2.28 6.29 38.27
CA ARG A 154 3.63 5.84 37.94
C ARG A 154 3.73 5.10 36.61
N ASP A 155 2.70 4.34 36.25
CA ASP A 155 2.65 3.62 34.97
C ASP A 155 2.34 4.57 33.82
N MET A 156 1.54 5.61 34.07
CA MET A 156 1.28 6.69 33.11
C MET A 156 2.54 7.50 32.83
N ASP A 157 3.27 7.94 33.86
CA ASP A 157 4.54 8.68 33.69
C ASP A 157 5.56 7.88 32.87
N ARG A 158 5.62 6.57 33.13
CA ARG A 158 6.48 5.65 32.39
C ARG A 158 6.10 5.60 30.92
N VAL A 159 4.81 5.42 30.60
CA VAL A 159 4.30 5.39 29.22
C VAL A 159 4.51 6.72 28.52
N MET A 160 4.27 7.85 29.21
CA MET A 160 4.46 9.18 28.65
C MET A 160 5.92 9.47 28.29
N SER A 161 6.88 9.01 29.12
CA SER A 161 8.31 9.18 28.84
C SER A 161 8.78 8.45 27.58
N PHE A 162 8.25 7.24 27.34
CA PHE A 162 8.52 6.50 26.11
C PHE A 162 7.90 7.17 24.89
N LEU A 163 6.67 7.67 25.04
CA LEU A 163 5.98 8.38 23.97
C LEU A 163 6.70 9.67 23.59
N GLU A 164 7.20 10.43 24.57
CA GLU A 164 7.96 11.65 24.34
C GLU A 164 9.29 11.38 23.64
N GLN A 165 10.03 10.35 24.06
CA GLN A 165 11.29 9.98 23.40
C GLN A 165 11.08 9.47 21.97
N ALA A 166 10.02 8.69 21.73
CA ALA A 166 9.66 8.22 20.40
C ALA A 166 9.28 9.40 19.49
N TRP A 167 8.47 10.34 20.00
CA TRP A 167 8.07 11.53 19.27
C TRP A 167 9.25 12.44 18.92
N ARG A 168 10.15 12.71 19.88
CA ARG A 168 11.37 13.52 19.64
C ARG A 168 12.25 12.92 18.55
N ARG A 169 12.51 11.61 18.59
CA ARG A 169 13.28 10.91 17.56
C ARG A 169 12.61 10.95 16.19
N LEU A 170 11.29 10.83 16.15
CA LEU A 170 10.52 10.89 14.91
C LEU A 170 10.61 12.29 14.27
N VAL A 171 10.43 13.35 15.05
CA VAL A 171 10.55 14.74 14.58
C VAL A 171 11.97 15.03 14.10
N GLU A 172 12.99 14.54 14.79
CA GLU A 172 14.38 14.68 14.34
C GLU A 172 14.66 13.98 13.00
N MET A 173 14.14 12.76 12.81
CA MET A 173 14.24 12.05 11.53
C MET A 173 13.48 12.78 10.41
N ALA A 174 12.28 13.27 10.69
CA ALA A 174 11.47 14.02 9.73
C ALA A 174 12.17 15.32 9.29
N ASN A 175 12.76 16.06 10.22
CA ASN A 175 13.50 17.28 9.92
C ASN A 175 14.79 17.01 9.11
N ARG A 176 15.49 15.90 9.39
CA ARG A 176 16.63 15.46 8.56
C ARG A 176 16.19 15.18 7.12
N MET A 177 15.11 14.44 6.96
CA MET A 177 14.58 14.11 5.64
C MET A 177 14.09 15.36 4.88
N GLN A 178 13.39 16.28 5.53
CA GLN A 178 12.95 17.54 4.92
C GLN A 178 14.14 18.41 4.49
N LYS A 179 15.24 18.40 5.25
CA LYS A 179 16.48 19.10 4.89
C LYS A 179 17.17 18.48 3.66
N ASP A 180 17.17 17.16 3.55
CA ASP A 180 17.74 16.44 2.39
C ASP A 180 16.94 16.70 1.09
N PHE A 181 15.61 16.85 1.18
CA PHE A 181 14.77 17.21 0.03
C PHE A 181 14.81 18.71 -0.31
N SER A 182 14.91 19.59 0.69
CA SER A 182 15.01 21.04 0.46
C SER A 182 16.36 21.49 -0.10
N GLY A 183 17.42 20.70 0.08
CA GLY A 183 18.74 20.95 -0.50
C GLY A 183 18.93 20.40 -1.93
N LYS A 184 17.90 19.80 -2.53
CA LYS A 184 17.94 19.16 -3.87
C LYS A 184 17.14 19.95 -4.92
N ILE A 185 16.96 21.25 -4.72
CA ILE A 185 16.45 22.22 -5.71
C ILE A 185 17.53 23.26 -5.96
#